data_AF-A0A7S1W8W7-F1
#
_entry.id   AF-A0A7S1W8W7-F1
#
_cell.length_a   1.000
_cell.length_b   1.000
_cell.length_c   1.000
_cell.angle_alpha   90.00
_cell.angle_beta   90.00
_cell.angle_gamma   90.00
#
_symmetry.space_group_name_H-M   'P 1'
#
loop_
_entity.id
_entity.type
_entity.pdbx_description
1 polymer ?
#
loop_
_entity_poly.entity_id
_entity_poly.type
_entity_poly.pdbx_seq_one_letter_code
_entity_poly.pdbx_strand_id
1 'polypeptide(L)'
;MMTVVGTLQMTANWVICLLHCFVSSRVGFARRDREGLLIFKAFAVLCLVGFLFNVTITIFPESSAHGGDPLRFFLQPLDSSRKAIDSIKEVSFQVRVSAHLFHVLVPGSLFLGYLMWPMQGFVWPLVSTFTFLRCWHRRSYTPDLTARQAEMALEPLGLSIGHDYMGHIVQPVCCSMVLFFASGVAWQIFGCLAIWSVFLSPFMRYLHLRAVRRCYHTTNRLDTDVLFWWGFPLSMVLAASCYWA
;
A
#
# COMPACT_ATOMS: atom_id res chain seq x y z
N MET A 1 1.62 -14.21 15.58
CA MET A 1 2.66 -14.12 14.52
C MET A 1 2.29 -13.12 13.42
N MET A 2 1.08 -13.17 12.86
CA MET A 2 0.63 -12.23 11.81
C MET A 2 0.72 -10.74 12.21
N THR A 3 0.42 -10.41 13.46
CA THR A 3 0.55 -9.05 14.00
C THR A 3 2.01 -8.56 14.06
N VAL A 4 2.95 -9.43 14.41
CA VAL A 4 4.39 -9.11 14.47
C VAL A 4 4.95 -8.90 13.07
N VAL A 5 4.54 -9.71 12.11
CA VAL A 5 4.93 -9.55 10.72
C VAL A 5 4.37 -8.27 10.12
N GLY A 6 3.07 -8.01 10.30
CA GLY A 6 2.44 -6.79 9.80
C GLY A 6 3.08 -5.53 10.39
N THR A 7 3.41 -5.54 11.68
CA THR A 7 4.13 -4.43 12.32
C THR A 7 5.56 -4.27 11.79
N LEU A 8 6.30 -5.36 11.54
CA LEU A 8 7.63 -5.29 10.91
C LEU A 8 7.55 -4.74 9.47
N GLN A 9 6.59 -5.19 8.67
CA GLN A 9 6.39 -4.69 7.31
C GLN A 9 6.02 -3.20 7.31
N MET A 10 5.09 -2.78 8.18
CA MET A 10 4.75 -1.36 8.33
C MET A 10 5.95 -0.53 8.81
N THR A 11 6.74 -1.06 9.75
CA THR A 11 7.95 -0.38 10.23
C THR A 11 8.99 -0.25 9.12
N ALA A 12 9.19 -1.30 8.31
CA ALA A 12 10.11 -1.27 7.17
C ALA A 12 9.65 -0.26 6.10
N ASN A 13 8.38 -0.28 5.74
CA ASN A 13 7.78 0.72 4.85
C ASN A 13 8.02 2.13 5.38
N TRP A 14 7.87 2.33 6.70
CA TRP A 14 8.08 3.63 7.34
C TRP A 14 9.54 4.08 7.32
N VAL A 15 10.48 3.19 7.62
CA VAL A 15 11.92 3.49 7.53
C VAL A 15 12.30 3.89 6.10
N ILE A 16 11.76 3.19 5.10
CA ILE A 16 11.99 3.52 3.69
C ILE A 16 11.35 4.88 3.34
N CYS A 17 10.14 5.17 3.82
CA CYS A 17 9.52 6.49 3.66
C CYS A 17 10.35 7.62 4.29
N LEU A 18 10.89 7.44 5.50
CA LEU A 18 11.74 8.44 6.15
C LEU A 18 13.06 8.64 5.41
N LEU A 19 13.71 7.55 5.02
CA LEU A 19 14.95 7.60 4.26
C LEU A 19 14.72 8.29 2.91
N HIS A 20 13.57 8.05 2.30
CA HIS A 20 13.13 8.77 1.11
C HIS A 20 12.93 10.26 1.38
N CYS A 21 12.17 10.67 2.41
CA CYS A 21 12.01 12.09 2.76
C CYS A 21 13.38 12.78 2.96
N PHE A 22 14.31 12.08 3.60
CA PHE A 22 15.67 12.59 3.81
C PHE A 22 16.46 12.72 2.50
N VAL A 23 16.42 11.72 1.62
CA VAL A 23 17.08 11.77 0.31
C VAL A 23 16.45 12.86 -0.56
N SER A 24 15.12 12.93 -0.63
CA SER A 24 14.38 13.88 -1.44
C SER A 24 14.65 15.33 -1.08
N SER A 25 14.85 15.61 0.21
CA SER A 25 15.25 16.95 0.68
C SER A 25 16.60 17.44 0.12
N ARG A 26 17.45 16.52 -0.35
CA ARG A 26 18.80 16.81 -0.86
C ARG A 26 18.88 16.85 -2.38
N VAL A 27 17.85 16.42 -3.10
CA VAL A 27 17.87 16.32 -4.57
C VAL A 27 17.45 17.65 -5.19
N GLY A 28 18.30 18.17 -6.08
CA GLY A 28 18.01 19.39 -6.84
C GLY A 28 16.86 19.21 -7.83
N PHE A 29 16.15 20.30 -8.14
CA PHE A 29 14.95 20.32 -8.99
C PHE A 29 15.10 19.59 -10.33
N ALA A 30 16.26 19.71 -10.99
CA ALA A 30 16.51 19.09 -12.30
C ALA A 30 16.50 17.55 -12.29
N ARG A 31 16.62 16.90 -11.13
CA ARG A 31 16.64 15.43 -11.00
C ARG A 31 15.40 14.85 -10.32
N ARG A 32 14.47 15.70 -9.90
CA ARG A 32 13.28 15.30 -9.11
C ARG A 32 12.38 14.31 -9.85
N ASP A 33 12.27 14.42 -11.17
CA ASP A 33 11.44 13.51 -11.98
C ASP A 33 11.99 12.07 -11.97
N ARG A 34 13.32 11.91 -12.04
CA ARG A 34 13.96 10.59 -11.98
C ARG A 34 13.84 9.96 -10.61
N GLU A 35 13.94 10.79 -9.58
CA GLU A 35 13.73 10.37 -8.21
C GLU A 35 12.30 9.87 -8.00
N GLY A 36 11.29 10.66 -8.40
CA GLY A 36 9.87 10.31 -8.33
C GLY A 36 9.58 8.96 -9.00
N LEU A 37 10.18 8.72 -10.15
CA LEU A 37 10.05 7.46 -10.88
C LEU A 37 10.69 6.27 -10.14
N LEU A 38 11.89 6.46 -9.59
CA LEU A 38 12.58 5.42 -8.83
C LEU A 38 11.80 5.06 -7.57
N ILE A 39 11.26 6.07 -6.88
CA ILE A 39 10.41 5.90 -5.70
C ILE A 39 9.18 5.08 -6.07
N PHE A 40 8.46 5.51 -7.10
CA PHE A 40 7.27 4.80 -7.58
C PHE A 40 7.57 3.31 -7.84
N LYS A 41 8.64 3.01 -8.58
CA LYS A 41 9.02 1.62 -8.92
C LYS A 41 9.46 0.82 -7.69
N ALA A 42 10.31 1.39 -6.83
CA ALA A 42 10.82 0.70 -5.65
C ALA A 42 9.70 0.38 -4.65
N PHE A 43 8.82 1.35 -4.40
CA PHE A 43 7.69 1.14 -3.51
C PHE A 43 6.63 0.22 -4.12
N ALA A 44 6.40 0.27 -5.44
CA ALA A 44 5.51 -0.69 -6.09
C ALA A 44 6.00 -2.13 -5.92
N VAL A 45 7.31 -2.37 -6.13
CA VAL A 45 7.92 -3.69 -5.88
C VAL A 45 7.80 -4.08 -4.41
N LEU A 46 8.09 -3.17 -3.48
CA LEU A 46 8.00 -3.44 -2.04
C LEU A 46 6.57 -3.83 -1.62
N CYS A 47 5.57 -3.11 -2.11
CA CYS A 47 4.17 -3.41 -1.81
C CYS A 47 3.73 -4.75 -2.44
N LEU A 48 4.18 -5.07 -3.66
CA LEU A 48 3.93 -6.38 -4.28
C LEU A 48 4.59 -7.52 -3.50
N VAL A 49 5.85 -7.37 -3.09
CA VAL A 49 6.55 -8.36 -2.25
C VAL A 49 5.86 -8.51 -0.91
N GLY A 50 5.46 -7.40 -0.29
CA GLY A 50 4.70 -7.40 0.96
C GLY A 50 3.35 -8.10 0.82
N PHE A 51 2.66 -7.91 -0.31
CA PHE A 51 1.44 -8.64 -0.61
C PHE A 51 1.67 -10.15 -0.72
N LEU A 52 2.65 -10.57 -1.53
CA LEU A 52 3.01 -11.98 -1.69
C LEU A 52 3.36 -12.62 -0.36
N PHE A 53 4.06 -11.89 0.51
CA PHE A 53 4.40 -12.34 1.85
C PHE A 53 3.16 -12.50 2.74
N ASN A 54 2.19 -11.57 2.69
CA ASN A 54 0.92 -11.70 3.42
C ASN A 54 0.09 -12.89 2.92
N VAL A 55 0.04 -13.10 1.60
CA VAL A 55 -0.62 -14.27 1.00
C VAL A 55 0.05 -15.57 1.47
N THR A 56 1.38 -15.64 1.42
CA THR A 56 2.18 -16.75 1.91
C THR A 56 1.84 -17.04 3.38
N ILE A 57 1.92 -16.05 4.26
CA ILE A 57 1.65 -16.25 5.69
C ILE A 57 0.20 -16.63 5.97
N THR A 58 -0.73 -16.27 5.09
CA THR A 58 -2.14 -16.69 5.22
C THR A 58 -2.33 -18.14 4.78
N ILE A 59 -1.66 -18.55 3.70
CA ILE A 59 -1.79 -19.90 3.11
C ILE A 59 -1.09 -20.97 3.94
N PHE A 60 0.13 -20.72 4.40
CA PHE A 60 0.96 -21.76 5.05
C PHE A 60 0.32 -22.36 6.32
N PRO A 61 -0.22 -21.58 7.27
CA PRO A 61 -0.88 -22.11 8.47
C PRO A 61 -2.17 -22.89 8.16
N GLU A 62 -2.95 -22.46 7.17
CA GLU A 62 -4.17 -23.18 6.78
C GLU A 62 -3.83 -24.50 6.07
N SER A 63 -2.73 -24.54 5.31
CA SER A 63 -2.27 -25.76 4.64
C SER A 63 -1.78 -26.83 5.61
N SER A 64 -1.06 -26.43 6.67
CA SER A 64 -0.54 -27.36 7.68
C SER A 64 -1.68 -27.99 8.51
N ALA A 65 -2.77 -27.25 8.73
CA ALA A 65 -3.97 -27.79 9.35
C ALA A 65 -4.68 -28.88 8.51
N HIS A 66 -4.53 -28.86 7.19
CA HIS A 66 -5.16 -29.81 6.27
C HIS A 66 -4.23 -30.94 5.81
N GLY A 67 -2.97 -30.95 6.26
CA GLY A 67 -2.02 -32.06 6.04
C GLY A 67 -1.55 -32.24 4.58
N GLY A 68 -1.66 -31.22 3.73
CA GLY A 68 -1.27 -31.29 2.32
C GLY A 68 -0.30 -30.20 1.90
N ASP A 69 0.35 -30.39 0.73
CA ASP A 69 1.33 -29.44 0.18
C ASP A 69 0.65 -28.09 -0.18
N PRO A 70 1.02 -26.96 0.45
CA PRO A 70 0.37 -25.66 0.23
C PRO A 70 0.40 -25.20 -1.22
N LEU A 71 1.52 -25.45 -1.91
CA LEU A 71 1.73 -24.99 -3.28
C LEU A 71 0.87 -25.76 -4.28
N ARG A 72 0.53 -27.03 -4.00
CA ARG A 72 -0.35 -27.81 -4.87
C ARG A 72 -1.76 -27.22 -4.87
N PHE A 73 -2.29 -26.85 -3.71
CA PHE A 73 -3.62 -26.25 -3.61
C PHE A 73 -3.73 -24.87 -4.28
N PHE A 74 -2.62 -24.16 -4.44
CA PHE A 74 -2.58 -22.85 -5.07
C PHE A 74 -2.47 -22.92 -6.60
N LEU A 75 -1.63 -23.83 -7.11
CA LEU A 75 -1.31 -23.89 -8.54
C LEU A 75 -2.17 -24.89 -9.33
N GLN A 76 -2.90 -25.77 -8.65
CA GLN A 76 -3.70 -26.78 -9.32
C GLN A 76 -5.07 -26.18 -9.69
N PRO A 77 -5.38 -26.00 -10.98
CA PRO A 77 -6.72 -25.58 -11.40
C PRO A 77 -7.74 -26.60 -10.90
N LEU A 78 -8.96 -26.16 -10.58
CA LEU A 78 -10.09 -27.01 -10.21
C LEU A 78 -10.51 -27.86 -11.40
N ASP A 79 -9.73 -28.89 -11.71
CA ASP A 79 -10.03 -29.81 -12.79
C ASP A 79 -11.15 -30.74 -12.34
N SER A 80 -12.21 -30.82 -13.16
CA SER A 80 -13.48 -31.50 -12.89
C SER A 80 -13.40 -33.03 -12.73
N SER A 81 -12.19 -33.60 -12.74
CA SER A 81 -11.94 -35.05 -12.79
C SER A 81 -11.52 -35.68 -11.44
N ARG A 82 -11.18 -34.89 -10.41
CA ARG A 82 -10.83 -35.44 -9.08
C ARG A 82 -12.06 -35.66 -8.20
N LYS A 83 -12.01 -36.73 -7.40
CA LYS A 83 -13.06 -37.19 -6.48
C LYS A 83 -13.71 -36.01 -5.75
N ALA A 84 -15.04 -35.92 -5.82
CA ALA A 84 -15.84 -34.81 -5.28
C ALA A 84 -15.50 -34.40 -3.83
N ILE A 85 -15.03 -35.34 -3.01
CA ILE A 85 -14.64 -35.09 -1.61
C ILE A 85 -13.38 -34.22 -1.51
N ASP A 86 -12.39 -34.42 -2.38
CA ASP A 86 -11.16 -33.63 -2.39
C ASP A 86 -11.46 -32.22 -2.94
N SER A 87 -12.33 -32.14 -3.95
CA SER A 87 -12.83 -30.86 -4.48
C SER A 87 -13.55 -30.02 -3.41
N ILE A 88 -14.39 -30.61 -2.55
CA ILE A 88 -15.08 -29.87 -1.47
C ILE A 88 -14.09 -29.27 -0.47
N LYS A 89 -13.04 -30.02 -0.09
CA LYS A 89 -12.01 -29.53 0.83
C LYS A 89 -11.21 -28.38 0.20
N GLU A 90 -10.84 -28.52 -1.07
CA GLU A 90 -10.13 -27.50 -1.84
C GLU A 90 -10.94 -26.20 -1.95
N VAL A 91 -12.23 -26.30 -2.30
CA VAL A 91 -13.13 -25.14 -2.34
C VAL A 91 -13.27 -24.51 -0.96
N SER A 92 -13.48 -25.31 0.09
CA SER A 92 -13.59 -24.79 1.47
C SER A 92 -12.34 -24.04 1.90
N PHE A 93 -11.16 -24.56 1.56
CA PHE A 93 -9.88 -23.90 1.80
C PHE A 93 -9.78 -22.56 1.05
N GLN A 94 -10.08 -22.53 -0.25
CA GLN A 94 -10.03 -21.30 -1.05
C GLN A 94 -11.01 -20.24 -0.55
N VAL A 95 -12.23 -20.64 -0.15
CA VAL A 95 -13.23 -19.72 0.42
C VAL A 95 -12.74 -19.13 1.74
N ARG A 96 -12.13 -19.93 2.61
CA ARG A 96 -11.59 -19.43 3.89
C ARG A 96 -10.40 -18.50 3.68
N VAL A 97 -9.45 -18.87 2.81
CA VAL A 97 -8.29 -18.05 2.49
C VAL A 97 -8.71 -16.72 1.87
N SER A 98 -9.66 -16.72 0.93
CA SER A 98 -10.16 -15.48 0.33
C SER A 98 -10.86 -14.57 1.34
N ALA A 99 -11.64 -15.13 2.26
CA ALA A 99 -12.26 -14.36 3.35
C ALA A 99 -11.21 -13.74 4.28
N HIS A 100 -10.17 -14.48 4.66
CA HIS A 100 -9.06 -13.93 5.46
C HIS A 100 -8.30 -12.83 4.72
N LEU A 101 -7.97 -13.04 3.45
CA LEU A 101 -7.31 -12.03 2.62
C LEU A 101 -8.17 -10.78 2.50
N PHE A 102 -9.48 -10.93 2.30
CA PHE A 102 -10.42 -9.80 2.27
C PHE A 102 -10.37 -8.99 3.58
N HIS A 103 -10.49 -9.64 4.72
CA HIS A 103 -10.48 -8.98 6.03
C HIS A 103 -9.15 -8.31 6.38
N VAL A 104 -8.03 -8.80 5.83
CA VAL A 104 -6.71 -8.20 6.05
C VAL A 104 -6.47 -7.04 5.08
N LEU A 105 -6.76 -7.26 3.79
CA LEU A 105 -6.42 -6.31 2.73
C LEU A 105 -7.37 -5.11 2.73
N VAL A 106 -8.68 -5.31 2.78
CA VAL A 106 -9.63 -4.21 2.58
C VAL A 106 -9.51 -3.12 3.66
N PRO A 107 -9.67 -3.40 4.97
CA PRO A 107 -9.57 -2.34 5.97
C PRO A 107 -8.15 -1.80 6.09
N GLY A 108 -7.14 -2.69 6.08
CA GLY A 108 -5.74 -2.34 6.30
C GLY A 108 -5.13 -1.54 5.15
N SER A 109 -5.23 -2.08 3.93
CA SER A 109 -4.55 -1.49 2.76
C SER A 109 -5.36 -0.35 2.13
N LEU A 110 -6.69 -0.48 1.98
CA LEU A 110 -7.49 0.54 1.28
C LEU A 110 -7.82 1.75 2.14
N PHE A 111 -8.09 1.59 3.44
CA PHE A 111 -8.60 2.71 4.26
C PHE A 111 -7.62 3.16 5.34
N LEU A 112 -7.09 2.21 6.14
CA LEU A 112 -6.30 2.56 7.32
C LEU A 112 -5.06 3.38 6.96
N GLY A 113 -4.35 3.02 5.87
CA GLY A 113 -3.19 3.79 5.39
C GLY A 113 -3.53 5.25 5.07
N TYR A 114 -4.63 5.49 4.34
CA TYR A 114 -5.04 6.85 3.98
C TYR A 114 -5.67 7.64 5.11
N LEU A 115 -6.23 6.98 6.14
CA LEU A 115 -6.71 7.64 7.35
C LEU A 115 -5.55 7.98 8.30
N MET A 116 -4.55 7.09 8.39
CA MET A 116 -3.36 7.33 9.20
C MET A 116 -2.50 8.44 8.63
N TRP A 117 -2.40 8.58 7.31
CA TRP A 117 -1.59 9.62 6.67
C TRP A 117 -1.92 11.06 7.12
N PRO A 118 -3.17 11.55 7.09
CA PRO A 118 -3.53 12.90 7.56
C PRO A 118 -3.44 12.99 9.08
N MET A 119 -3.78 11.93 9.82
CA MET A 119 -3.55 11.92 11.27
C MET A 119 -2.07 12.13 11.57
N GLN A 120 -1.17 11.51 10.80
CA GLN A 120 0.26 11.77 10.89
C GLN A 120 0.58 13.20 10.44
N GLY A 121 0.18 13.63 9.25
CA GLY A 121 0.50 14.97 8.74
C GLY A 121 0.05 16.13 9.65
N PHE A 122 -1.10 16.02 10.31
CA PHE A 122 -1.64 17.08 11.17
C PHE A 122 -1.31 16.89 12.66
N VAL A 123 -1.40 15.67 13.18
CA VAL A 123 -1.19 15.40 14.61
C VAL A 123 0.28 15.14 14.91
N TRP A 124 1.03 14.51 14.01
CA TRP A 124 2.44 14.18 14.27
C TRP A 124 3.31 15.41 14.48
N PRO A 125 3.23 16.51 13.69
CA PRO A 125 4.02 17.70 13.97
C PRO A 125 3.72 18.28 15.34
N LEU A 126 2.46 18.28 15.79
CA LEU A 126 2.10 18.72 17.13
C LEU A 126 2.69 17.80 18.19
N VAL A 127 2.55 16.48 18.01
CA VAL A 127 3.07 15.47 18.95
C VAL A 127 4.60 15.52 18.99
N SER A 128 5.30 15.54 17.86
CA SER A 128 6.76 15.59 17.77
C SER A 128 7.30 16.92 18.30
N THR A 129 6.64 18.04 18.03
CA THR A 129 7.01 19.34 18.60
C THR A 129 6.80 19.33 20.13
N PHE A 130 5.75 18.69 20.62
CA PHE A 130 5.48 18.63 22.05
C PHE A 130 6.37 17.62 22.80
N THR A 131 6.77 16.52 22.14
CA THR A 131 7.53 15.42 22.75
C THR A 131 9.01 15.47 22.42
N PHE A 132 9.41 15.51 21.14
CA PHE A 132 10.81 15.55 20.71
C PHE A 132 11.47 16.89 21.01
N LEU A 133 10.84 18.00 20.65
CA LEU A 133 11.38 19.34 20.94
C LEU A 133 11.42 19.63 22.46
N ARG A 134 10.61 18.96 23.28
CA ARG A 134 10.62 19.17 24.74
C ARG A 134 11.52 18.20 25.50
N CYS A 135 11.67 16.96 25.03
CA CYS A 135 12.54 15.95 25.65
C CYS A 135 13.97 15.98 25.11
N TRP A 136 14.18 16.24 23.81
CA TRP A 136 15.49 16.25 23.17
C TRP A 136 16.20 17.60 23.34
N HIS A 137 15.48 18.71 23.20
CA HIS A 137 16.03 20.07 23.39
C HIS A 137 16.35 20.39 24.87
N ARG A 138 15.82 19.60 25.81
CA ARG A 138 16.25 19.63 27.22
C ARG A 138 17.65 19.04 27.44
N ARG A 139 18.13 18.21 26.51
CA ARG A 139 19.42 17.49 26.61
C ARG A 139 20.50 18.04 25.70
N SER A 140 20.12 18.75 24.64
CA SER A 140 21.03 19.44 23.75
C SER A 140 20.54 20.87 23.61
N TYR A 141 21.21 21.81 24.27
CA TYR A 141 21.10 23.24 24.01
C TYR A 141 21.49 23.48 22.54
N THR A 142 20.57 23.31 21.61
CA THR A 142 20.77 23.79 20.24
C THR A 142 20.74 25.31 20.31
N PRO A 143 21.82 26.01 19.90
CA PRO A 143 21.83 27.47 19.83
C PRO A 143 20.75 27.91 18.84
N ASP A 144 20.04 28.97 19.20
CA ASP A 144 19.05 29.72 18.42
C ASP A 144 18.70 29.10 17.05
N LEU A 145 17.61 28.33 17.03
CA LEU A 145 16.89 28.04 15.79
C LEU A 145 16.59 29.37 15.12
N THR A 146 17.32 29.70 14.06
CA THR A 146 17.08 30.93 13.30
C THR A 146 15.61 30.94 12.86
N ALA A 147 14.97 32.12 12.86
CA ALA A 147 13.56 32.24 12.46
C ALA A 147 13.26 31.52 11.14
N ARG A 148 14.21 31.58 10.20
CA ARG A 148 14.14 30.87 8.91
C ARG A 148 14.11 29.34 9.04
N GLN A 149 14.87 28.73 9.94
CA GLN A 149 14.84 27.29 10.17
C GLN A 149 13.53 26.85 10.86
N ALA A 150 13.01 27.69 11.77
CA ALA A 150 11.71 27.44 12.38
C ALA A 150 10.57 27.53 11.34
N GLU A 151 10.62 28.51 10.43
CA GLU A 151 9.69 28.60 9.30
C GLU A 151 9.79 27.38 8.38
N MET A 152 11.01 26.94 8.01
CA MET A 152 11.20 25.73 7.21
C MET A 152 10.67 24.46 7.89
N ALA A 153 10.75 24.36 9.22
CA ALA A 153 10.22 23.22 9.96
C ALA A 153 8.68 23.21 10.02
N LEU A 154 8.05 24.38 9.86
CA LEU A 154 6.59 24.53 9.78
C LEU A 154 6.08 24.49 8.33
N GLU A 155 6.96 24.45 7.33
CA GLU A 155 6.55 24.30 5.94
C GLU A 155 5.83 22.95 5.74
N PRO A 156 4.68 22.94 5.04
CA PRO A 156 4.01 21.70 4.71
C PRO A 156 4.92 20.83 3.84
N LEU A 157 4.85 19.52 4.05
CA LEU A 157 5.60 18.55 3.26
C LEU A 157 5.29 18.74 1.77
N GLY A 158 6.31 18.52 0.93
CA GLY A 158 6.14 18.51 -0.52
C GLY A 158 5.32 17.30 -0.96
N LEU A 159 4.50 17.49 -2.00
CA LEU A 159 3.71 16.40 -2.56
C LEU A 159 4.61 15.37 -3.22
N SER A 160 4.56 14.13 -2.73
CA SER A 160 5.24 13.01 -3.36
C SER A 160 4.27 12.27 -4.30
N ILE A 161 4.14 12.80 -5.52
CA ILE A 161 3.24 12.25 -6.55
C ILE A 161 3.51 10.75 -6.79
N GLY A 162 4.79 10.34 -6.79
CA GLY A 162 5.15 8.93 -6.98
C GLY A 162 4.67 8.00 -5.86
N HIS A 163 4.60 8.50 -4.62
CA HIS A 163 4.08 7.73 -3.49
C HIS A 163 2.56 7.56 -3.58
N ASP A 164 1.84 8.64 -3.90
CA ASP A 164 0.38 8.62 -4.03
C ASP A 164 -0.07 7.70 -5.17
N TYR A 165 0.57 7.82 -6.35
CA TYR A 165 0.29 6.97 -7.51
C TYR A 165 0.55 5.49 -7.25
N MET A 166 1.59 5.16 -6.47
CA MET A 166 1.82 3.78 -6.10
C MET A 166 0.65 3.21 -5.29
N GLY A 167 0.16 3.95 -4.30
CA GLY A 167 -1.02 3.53 -3.53
C GLY A 167 -2.23 3.28 -4.43
N HIS A 168 -2.41 4.14 -5.43
CA HIS A 168 -3.52 4.03 -6.36
C HIS A 168 -3.47 2.81 -7.26
N ILE A 169 -2.29 2.40 -7.72
CA ILE A 169 -2.14 1.26 -8.64
C ILE A 169 -2.05 -0.05 -7.87
N VAL A 170 -1.18 -0.10 -6.85
CA VAL A 170 -0.81 -1.37 -6.22
C VAL A 170 -1.95 -1.93 -5.37
N GLN A 171 -2.74 -1.07 -4.70
CA GLN A 171 -3.82 -1.57 -3.87
C GLN A 171 -4.95 -2.23 -4.68
N PRO A 172 -5.44 -1.66 -5.80
CA PRO A 172 -6.33 -2.38 -6.70
C PRO A 172 -5.71 -3.67 -7.24
N VAL A 173 -4.43 -3.67 -7.62
CA VAL A 173 -3.73 -4.90 -8.07
C VAL A 173 -3.78 -5.99 -6.99
N CYS A 174 -3.45 -5.65 -5.74
CA CYS A 174 -3.52 -6.57 -4.61
C CYS A 174 -4.95 -7.06 -4.34
N CYS A 175 -5.95 -6.20 -4.47
CA CYS A 175 -7.36 -6.58 -4.33
C CYS A 175 -7.82 -7.49 -5.49
N SER A 176 -7.42 -7.20 -6.71
CA SER A 176 -7.71 -8.00 -7.91
C SER A 176 -7.05 -9.37 -7.86
N MET A 177 -5.90 -9.54 -7.19
CA MET A 177 -5.31 -10.86 -6.96
C MET A 177 -6.23 -11.80 -6.18
N VAL A 178 -7.08 -11.28 -5.30
CA VAL A 178 -8.04 -12.11 -4.53
C VAL A 178 -9.11 -12.71 -5.45
N LEU A 179 -9.36 -12.13 -6.62
CA LEU A 179 -10.36 -12.64 -7.57
C LEU A 179 -9.99 -14.01 -8.15
N PHE A 180 -8.73 -14.43 -8.08
CA PHE A 180 -8.31 -15.76 -8.55
C PHE A 180 -8.69 -16.89 -7.58
N PHE A 181 -9.18 -16.57 -6.38
CA PHE A 181 -9.65 -17.56 -5.42
C PHE A 181 -11.17 -17.69 -5.47
N ALA A 182 -11.68 -18.92 -5.32
CA ALA A 182 -13.11 -19.14 -5.16
C ALA A 182 -13.62 -18.37 -3.93
N SER A 183 -14.50 -17.39 -4.15
CA SER A 183 -14.94 -16.49 -3.08
C SER A 183 -16.36 -15.98 -3.26
N GLY A 184 -17.18 -16.11 -2.22
CA GLY A 184 -18.49 -15.46 -2.14
C GLY A 184 -18.41 -13.95 -1.88
N VAL A 185 -17.22 -13.40 -1.64
CA VAL A 185 -17.01 -11.96 -1.32
C VAL A 185 -16.46 -11.15 -2.50
N ALA A 186 -16.35 -11.72 -3.70
CA ALA A 186 -15.82 -11.01 -4.88
C ALA A 186 -16.58 -9.69 -5.17
N TRP A 187 -17.92 -9.71 -5.07
CA TRP A 187 -18.73 -8.49 -5.24
C TRP A 187 -18.45 -7.43 -4.17
N GLN A 188 -18.11 -7.84 -2.94
CA GLN A 188 -17.75 -6.93 -1.85
C GLN A 188 -16.43 -6.24 -2.15
N ILE A 189 -15.46 -6.93 -2.76
CA ILE A 189 -14.18 -6.34 -3.18
C ILE A 189 -14.44 -5.19 -4.16
N PHE A 190 -15.25 -5.42 -5.20
CA PHE A 190 -15.62 -4.37 -6.15
C PHE A 190 -16.39 -3.23 -5.49
N GLY A 191 -17.33 -3.53 -4.59
CA GLY A 191 -18.04 -2.52 -3.81
C GLY A 191 -17.09 -1.66 -2.96
N CYS A 192 -16.14 -2.29 -2.26
CA CYS A 192 -15.12 -1.61 -1.46
C CYS A 192 -14.18 -0.77 -2.33
N LEU A 193 -13.74 -1.26 -3.50
CA LEU A 193 -12.92 -0.49 -4.44
C LEU A 193 -13.68 0.72 -5.01
N ALA A 194 -14.98 0.58 -5.28
CA ALA A 194 -15.83 1.69 -5.71
C ALA A 194 -15.97 2.75 -4.60
N ILE A 195 -16.31 2.32 -3.37
CA ILE A 195 -16.39 3.21 -2.20
C ILE A 195 -15.05 3.91 -1.96
N TRP A 196 -13.95 3.17 -2.04
CA TRP A 196 -12.60 3.70 -1.91
C TRP A 196 -12.30 4.76 -2.97
N SER A 197 -12.63 4.50 -4.24
CA SER A 197 -12.43 5.46 -5.33
C SER A 197 -13.23 6.76 -5.11
N VAL A 198 -14.48 6.63 -4.63
CA VAL A 198 -15.34 7.77 -4.28
C VAL A 198 -14.77 8.54 -3.08
N PHE A 199 -14.27 7.85 -2.06
CA PHE A 199 -13.63 8.46 -0.89
C PHE A 199 -12.34 9.20 -1.26
N LEU A 200 -11.53 8.59 -2.11
CA LEU A 200 -10.20 9.08 -2.46
C LEU A 200 -10.24 10.37 -3.29
N SER A 201 -11.28 10.53 -4.12
CA SER A 201 -11.47 11.70 -4.97
C SER A 201 -11.53 13.04 -4.19
N PRO A 202 -12.43 13.24 -3.22
CA PRO A 202 -12.44 14.44 -2.38
C PRO A 202 -11.27 14.47 -1.40
N PHE A 203 -10.80 13.32 -0.93
CA PHE A 203 -9.68 13.23 0.01
C PHE A 203 -8.38 13.77 -0.60
N MET A 204 -8.02 13.34 -1.81
CA MET A 204 -6.86 13.86 -2.52
C MET A 204 -7.03 15.34 -2.81
N ARG A 205 -8.22 15.77 -3.26
CA ARG A 205 -8.50 17.20 -3.46
C ARG A 205 -8.27 18.03 -2.19
N TYR A 206 -8.66 17.52 -1.03
CA TYR A 206 -8.39 18.16 0.25
C TYR A 206 -6.88 18.24 0.56
N LEU A 207 -6.15 17.14 0.42
CA LEU A 207 -4.71 17.10 0.66
C LEU A 207 -3.95 18.10 -0.22
N HIS A 208 -4.24 18.10 -1.52
CA HIS A 208 -3.63 18.99 -2.50
C HIS A 208 -3.92 20.49 -2.26
N LEU A 209 -5.04 20.81 -1.59
CA LEU A 209 -5.43 22.20 -1.32
C LEU A 209 -4.96 22.72 0.04
N ARG A 210 -4.84 21.85 1.05
CA ARG A 210 -4.66 22.29 2.45
C ARG A 210 -3.40 21.75 3.13
N ALA A 211 -2.97 20.54 2.81
CA ALA A 211 -1.98 19.84 3.62
C ALA A 211 -0.56 19.86 3.04
N VAL A 212 -0.45 20.07 1.72
CA VAL A 212 0.78 19.75 0.98
C VAL A 212 1.22 20.91 0.10
N ARG A 213 2.53 21.15 0.05
CA ARG A 213 3.13 22.14 -0.86
C ARG A 213 3.13 21.61 -2.30
N ARG A 214 2.72 22.46 -3.26
CA ARG A 214 2.82 22.14 -4.69
C ARG A 214 4.28 21.95 -5.09
N CYS A 215 4.58 20.80 -5.69
CA CYS A 215 5.86 20.52 -6.31
C CYS A 215 5.70 20.57 -7.84
N TYR A 216 6.55 21.35 -8.51
CA TYR A 216 6.57 21.42 -9.96
C TYR A 216 7.56 20.40 -10.50
N HIS A 217 7.14 19.68 -11.54
CA HIS A 217 7.92 18.71 -12.30
C HIS A 217 8.23 19.28 -13.67
N THR A 218 9.42 18.98 -14.18
CA THR A 218 9.87 19.51 -15.48
C THR A 218 9.39 18.68 -16.66
N THR A 219 8.98 17.44 -16.42
CA THR A 219 8.59 16.48 -17.47
C THR A 219 7.38 15.63 -17.05
N ASN A 220 6.60 15.18 -18.04
CA ASN A 220 5.43 14.30 -17.84
C ASN A 220 5.77 12.80 -17.85
N ARG A 221 7.04 12.45 -17.58
CA ARG A 221 7.51 11.06 -17.65
C ARG A 221 6.84 10.18 -16.60
N LEU A 222 6.66 10.71 -15.38
CA LEU A 222 6.02 10.00 -14.29
C LEU A 222 4.57 9.63 -14.66
N ASP A 223 3.80 10.60 -15.16
CA ASP A 223 2.40 10.41 -15.54
C ASP A 223 2.25 9.37 -16.67
N THR A 224 3.17 9.39 -17.64
CA THR A 224 3.18 8.42 -18.74
C THR A 224 3.46 7.00 -18.24
N ASP A 225 4.45 6.83 -17.36
CA ASP A 225 4.75 5.53 -16.74
C ASP A 225 3.56 5.08 -15.88
N VAL A 226 2.95 5.96 -15.08
CA VAL A 226 1.82 5.62 -14.22
C VAL A 226 0.61 5.17 -15.04
N LEU A 227 0.32 5.84 -16.16
CA LEU A 227 -0.75 5.45 -17.07
C LEU A 227 -0.53 4.05 -17.65
N PHE A 228 0.72 3.71 -17.99
CA PHE A 228 1.08 2.35 -18.42
C PHE A 228 0.82 1.32 -17.31
N TRP A 229 1.22 1.63 -16.07
CA TRP A 229 1.03 0.73 -14.93
C TRP A 229 -0.45 0.56 -14.53
N TRP A 230 -1.32 1.52 -14.86
CA TRP A 230 -2.77 1.36 -14.70
C TRP A 230 -3.36 0.21 -15.54
N GLY A 231 -2.65 -0.23 -16.58
CA GLY A 231 -3.01 -1.43 -17.33
C GLY A 231 -2.92 -2.74 -16.53
N PHE A 232 -2.13 -2.78 -15.45
CA PHE A 232 -2.01 -3.98 -14.60
C PHE A 232 -3.32 -4.37 -13.91
N PRO A 233 -3.97 -3.52 -13.09
CA PRO A 233 -5.21 -3.92 -12.42
C PRO A 233 -6.31 -4.32 -13.43
N LEU A 234 -6.42 -3.62 -14.56
CA LEU A 234 -7.38 -3.96 -15.61
C LEU A 234 -7.08 -5.33 -16.25
N SER A 235 -5.82 -5.60 -16.59
CA SER A 235 -5.43 -6.91 -17.16
C SER A 235 -5.63 -8.05 -16.16
N MET A 236 -5.45 -7.81 -14.86
CA MET A 236 -5.75 -8.80 -13.82
C MET A 236 -7.23 -9.10 -13.69
N VAL A 237 -8.10 -8.09 -13.75
CA VAL A 237 -9.55 -8.31 -13.75
C VAL A 237 -9.98 -9.07 -14.99
N LEU A 238 -9.44 -8.73 -16.17
CA LEU A 238 -9.70 -9.47 -17.40
C LEU A 238 -9.25 -10.94 -17.31
N ALA A 239 -8.03 -11.17 -16.80
CA ALA A 239 -7.48 -12.51 -16.61
C ALA A 239 -8.31 -13.32 -15.61
N ALA A 240 -8.77 -12.70 -14.52
CA ALA A 240 -9.67 -13.34 -13.57
C ALA A 240 -11.02 -13.70 -14.24
N SER A 241 -11.59 -12.82 -15.06
CA SER A 241 -12.81 -13.12 -15.82
C SER A 241 -12.62 -14.31 -16.77
N CYS A 242 -11.48 -14.38 -17.48
CA CYS A 242 -11.15 -15.53 -18.33
C CYS A 242 -10.89 -16.82 -17.55
N TYR A 243 -10.37 -16.72 -16.32
CA TYR A 243 -10.13 -17.87 -15.45
C TYR A 243 -11.43 -18.52 -14.95
N TRP A 244 -12.49 -17.74 -14.78
CA TRP A 244 -13.79 -18.22 -14.27
C TRP A 244 -14.85 -18.48 -15.35
N ALA A 245 -14.60 -18.09 -16.61
CA ALA A 245 -15.51 -18.29 -17.74
C ALA A 245 -15.44 -19.73 -18.27
#